data_AF-A0A382PQY8-F1
#
_entry.id   AF-A0A382PQY8-F1
#
_cell.length_a   1.000
_cell.length_b   1.000
_cell.length_c   1.000
_cell.angle_alpha   90.00
_cell.angle_beta   90.00
_cell.angle_gamma   90.00
#
_symmetry.space_group_name_H-M   'P 1'
#
loop_
_entity.id
_entity.type
_entity.pdbx_description
1 polymer ?
#
loop_
_entity_poly.entity_id
_entity_poly.type
_entity_poly.pdbx_seq_one_letter_code
_entity_poly.pdbx_strand_id
1 'polypeptide(L)'
;MLASGLQQPAHGMEAEENPYLEIVKRNAFDLTNTPTNTQQKAPEPLKANDIKLTGIYLRNGVERAAIALIEKDKKNTKPTYLQLAVGEKQGTVEI
;
A
#
# COMPACT_ATOMS: atom_id res chain seq x y z
N MET A 1 67.45 -38.78 26.12
CA MET A 1 66.64 -38.26 27.24
C MET A 1 66.67 -36.74 27.15
N LEU A 2 65.71 -36.14 26.43
CA LEU A 2 65.64 -34.68 26.20
C LEU A 2 64.74 -34.06 27.28
N ALA A 3 65.23 -32.97 27.88
CA ALA A 3 64.59 -32.28 28.98
C ALA A 3 63.25 -31.65 28.56
N SER A 4 62.21 -31.96 29.33
CA SER A 4 60.85 -31.44 29.23
C SER A 4 60.75 -30.02 29.79
N GLY A 5 59.90 -29.20 29.18
CA GLY A 5 59.22 -28.09 29.85
C GLY A 5 59.35 -26.74 29.16
N LEU A 6 58.56 -26.53 28.09
CA LEU A 6 58.30 -25.20 27.54
C LEU A 6 57.52 -24.36 28.57
N GLN A 7 58.10 -23.22 28.92
CA GLN A 7 57.50 -22.19 29.76
C GLN A 7 56.23 -21.65 29.10
N GLN A 8 55.10 -21.74 29.81
CA GLN A 8 53.86 -21.08 29.38
C GLN A 8 53.94 -19.59 29.75
N PRO A 9 53.70 -18.65 28.81
CA PRO A 9 53.59 -17.25 29.19
C PRO A 9 52.26 -17.03 29.91
N ALA A 10 52.35 -16.55 31.15
CA ALA A 10 51.25 -15.91 31.83
C ALA A 10 50.92 -14.60 31.06
N HIS A 11 49.76 -14.55 30.42
CA HIS A 11 49.10 -13.27 30.12
C HIS A 11 47.78 -13.27 30.86
N GLY A 12 47.88 -12.92 32.15
CA GLY A 12 46.76 -12.65 33.01
C GLY A 12 46.37 -11.18 32.91
N MET A 13 45.16 -10.97 32.39
CA MET A 13 44.16 -10.04 32.93
C MET A 13 44.56 -8.56 33.08
N GLU A 14 44.76 -7.88 31.96
CA GLU A 14 44.19 -6.54 31.80
C GLU A 14 42.99 -6.76 30.87
N ALA A 15 41.77 -6.49 31.35
CA ALA A 15 40.56 -6.65 30.55
C ALA A 15 40.54 -5.57 29.46
N GLU A 16 41.36 -5.76 28.42
CA GLU A 16 41.31 -4.98 27.20
C GLU A 16 39.89 -5.14 26.64
N GLU A 17 39.15 -4.04 26.62
CA GLU A 17 37.76 -3.96 26.22
C GLU A 17 37.57 -4.76 24.93
N ASN A 18 36.63 -5.71 24.90
CA ASN A 18 36.50 -6.67 23.79
C ASN A 18 36.54 -5.93 22.43
N PRO A 19 37.57 -6.17 21.59
CA PRO A 19 37.82 -5.34 20.40
C PRO A 19 36.72 -5.46 19.34
N TYR A 20 35.85 -6.47 19.47
CA TYR A 20 34.71 -6.67 18.59
C TYR A 20 33.48 -5.82 18.97
N LEU A 21 33.46 -5.15 20.13
CA LEU A 21 32.35 -4.26 20.53
C LEU A 21 32.27 -2.98 19.69
N GLU A 22 33.40 -2.50 19.17
CA GLU A 22 33.46 -1.37 18.25
C GLU A 22 32.70 -1.63 16.94
N ILE A 23 32.53 -2.90 16.54
CA ILE A 23 31.77 -3.27 15.33
C ILE A 23 30.30 -2.87 15.48
N VAL A 24 29.73 -3.06 16.67
CA VAL A 24 28.34 -2.69 16.95
C VAL A 24 28.15 -1.18 16.88
N LYS A 25 29.14 -0.40 17.35
CA LYS A 25 29.11 1.08 17.34
C LYS A 25 29.29 1.69 15.94
N ARG A 26 29.85 0.94 14.98
CA ARG A 26 30.03 1.36 13.57
C ARG A 26 28.81 1.12 12.69
N ASN A 27 27.76 0.48 13.21
CA ASN A 27 26.52 0.32 12.46
C ASN A 27 25.81 1.67 12.34
N ALA A 28 25.74 2.19 11.11
CA ALA A 28 24.99 3.41 10.80
C ALA A 28 23.46 3.23 10.86
N PHE A 29 22.99 1.98 10.93
CA PHE A 29 21.57 1.65 10.98
C PHE A 29 21.21 1.07 12.35
N ASP A 30 20.31 1.75 13.04
CA ASP A 30 19.73 1.27 14.29
C ASP A 30 18.48 0.44 14.00
N LEU A 31 18.61 -0.87 14.16
CA LEU A 31 17.52 -1.85 13.94
C LEU A 31 16.53 -1.92 15.12
N THR A 32 16.73 -1.16 16.19
CA THR A 32 15.83 -1.14 17.36
C THR A 32 14.56 -0.34 17.11
N ASN A 33 14.56 0.54 16.10
CA ASN A 33 13.40 1.31 15.73
C ASN A 33 12.44 0.43 14.91
N THR A 34 11.29 0.11 15.47
CA THR A 34 10.18 -0.40 14.68
C THR A 34 9.80 0.66 13.64
N PRO A 35 9.68 0.31 12.35
CA PRO A 35 9.31 1.29 11.34
C PRO A 35 7.95 1.89 11.73
N THR A 36 7.85 3.22 11.70
CA THR A 36 6.58 3.90 11.96
C THR A 36 5.53 3.30 11.02
N ASN A 37 4.49 2.69 11.59
CA ASN A 37 3.43 2.06 10.81
C ASN A 37 2.69 3.17 10.05
N THR A 38 3.11 3.40 8.82
CA THR A 38 2.52 4.39 7.91
C THR A 38 1.40 3.71 7.11
N GLN A 39 0.63 2.82 7.72
CA GLN A 39 -0.66 2.41 7.15
C GLN A 39 -1.61 3.59 7.30
N GLN A 40 -1.41 4.58 6.43
CA GLN A 40 -2.46 5.50 6.06
C GLN A 40 -3.62 4.61 5.60
N LYS A 41 -4.68 4.57 6.40
CA LYS A 41 -5.89 3.81 6.06
C LYS A 41 -6.31 4.28 4.67
N ALA A 42 -6.12 3.44 3.66
CA ALA A 42 -6.60 3.74 2.33
C ALA A 42 -8.11 4.04 2.47
N PRO A 43 -8.60 5.17 1.93
CA PRO A 43 -10.03 5.44 1.95
C PRO A 43 -10.73 4.22 1.35
N GLU A 44 -11.83 3.79 2.00
CA GLU A 44 -12.58 2.64 1.51
C GLU A 44 -12.87 2.83 0.01
N PRO A 45 -12.62 1.82 -0.83
CA PRO A 45 -12.89 1.93 -2.25
C PRO A 45 -14.37 2.31 -2.40
N LEU A 46 -14.62 3.48 -2.99
CA LEU A 46 -15.96 3.94 -3.30
C LEU A 46 -16.64 2.78 -4.03
N LYS A 47 -17.78 2.29 -3.52
CA LYS A 47 -18.49 1.14 -4.10
C LYS A 47 -18.63 1.36 -5.60
N ALA A 48 -17.80 0.66 -6.37
CA ALA A 48 -17.63 0.93 -7.79
C ALA A 48 -18.79 0.28 -8.52
N ASN A 49 -19.88 1.04 -8.73
CA ASN A 49 -20.93 0.62 -9.63
C ASN A 49 -20.37 0.52 -11.05
N ASP A 50 -20.77 -0.52 -11.77
CA ASP A 50 -20.46 -0.64 -13.19
C ASP A 50 -21.36 0.28 -13.98
N ILE A 51 -20.75 1.08 -14.86
CA ILE A 51 -21.46 2.03 -15.72
C ILE A 51 -21.32 1.54 -17.15
N LYS A 52 -22.45 1.44 -17.88
CA LYS A 52 -22.47 1.09 -19.30
C LYS A 52 -23.21 2.15 -20.10
N LEU A 53 -22.59 2.67 -21.16
CA LEU A 53 -23.28 3.48 -22.14
C LEU A 53 -24.15 2.58 -23.02
N THR A 54 -25.45 2.88 -23.13
CA THR A 54 -26.39 2.11 -23.95
C THR A 54 -26.75 2.83 -25.25
N GLY A 55 -26.54 4.15 -25.33
CA GLY A 55 -26.68 4.90 -26.57
C GLY A 55 -26.56 6.40 -26.38
N ILE A 56 -26.41 7.12 -27.48
CA ILE A 56 -26.45 8.59 -27.56
C ILE A 56 -27.51 8.94 -28.59
N TYR A 57 -28.40 9.87 -28.27
CA TYR A 57 -29.51 10.23 -29.14
C TYR A 57 -29.97 11.66 -28.91
N LEU A 58 -30.61 12.22 -29.94
CA LEU A 58 -31.23 13.54 -29.86
C LEU A 58 -32.66 13.40 -29.34
N ARG A 59 -32.99 14.11 -28.26
CA ARG A 59 -34.36 14.20 -27.72
C ARG A 59 -34.73 15.66 -27.54
N ASN A 60 -35.79 16.09 -28.22
CA ASN A 60 -36.26 17.49 -28.21
C ASN A 60 -35.17 18.50 -28.60
N GLY A 61 -34.29 18.15 -29.55
CA GLY A 61 -33.19 19.01 -29.99
C GLY A 61 -31.97 19.03 -29.06
N VAL A 62 -31.97 18.24 -27.98
CA VAL A 62 -30.85 18.12 -27.05
C VAL A 62 -30.22 16.74 -27.17
N GLU A 63 -28.90 16.68 -27.31
CA GLU A 63 -28.15 15.42 -27.31
C GLU A 63 -28.09 14.85 -25.89
N ARG A 64 -28.43 13.57 -25.74
CA ARG A 64 -28.44 12.89 -24.45
C ARG A 64 -27.77 11.53 -24.56
N ALA A 65 -27.04 11.17 -23.52
CA ALA A 65 -26.48 9.83 -23.32
C ALA A 65 -27.40 9.01 -22.43
N ALA A 66 -27.74 7.78 -22.86
CA ALA A 66 -28.40 6.77 -22.04
C ALA A 66 -27.36 5.89 -21.35
N ILE A 67 -27.44 5.81 -20.03
CA ILE A 67 -26.45 5.15 -19.19
C ILE A 67 -27.15 4.12 -18.30
N ALA A 68 -26.62 2.91 -18.21
CA ALA A 68 -27.06 1.87 -17.29
C ALA A 68 -26.08 1.77 -16.12
N LEU A 69 -26.58 1.97 -14.90
CA LEU A 69 -25.85 1.80 -13.64
C LEU A 69 -26.15 0.42 -13.05
N ILE A 70 -25.10 -0.37 -12.81
CA ILE A 70 -25.16 -1.75 -12.32
C ILE A 70 -24.46 -1.83 -10.97
N GLU A 71 -25.16 -2.24 -9.92
CA GLU A 71 -24.57 -2.51 -8.61
C GLU A 71 -23.72 -3.79 -8.67
N LYS A 72 -22.39 -3.66 -8.49
CA LYS A 72 -21.46 -4.79 -8.53
C LYS A 72 -21.73 -5.84 -7.44
N ASP A 73 -22.20 -5.40 -6.27
CA ASP A 73 -22.31 -6.24 -5.08
C ASP A 73 -23.49 -7.23 -5.13
N LYS A 74 -24.47 -6.99 -6.01
CA LYS A 74 -25.70 -7.78 -6.08
C LYS A 74 -25.82 -8.44 -7.44
N LYS A 75 -25.51 -9.74 -7.49
CA LYS A 75 -25.79 -10.57 -8.65
C LYS A 75 -27.30 -10.50 -8.97
N ASN A 76 -27.63 -10.14 -10.21
CA ASN A 76 -28.99 -10.10 -10.77
C ASN A 76 -29.87 -8.88 -10.40
N THR A 77 -29.26 -7.75 -10.06
CA THR A 77 -30.01 -6.49 -9.83
C THR A 77 -30.39 -5.85 -11.15
N LYS A 78 -31.62 -5.34 -11.25
CA LYS A 78 -32.05 -4.56 -12.42
C LYS A 78 -31.18 -3.29 -12.53
N PRO A 79 -30.59 -3.01 -13.70
CA PRO A 79 -29.83 -1.78 -13.89
C PRO A 79 -30.74 -0.56 -13.75
N THR A 80 -30.18 0.52 -13.20
CA THR A 80 -30.85 1.83 -13.18
C THR A 80 -30.46 2.58 -14.45
N TYR A 81 -31.43 3.04 -15.22
CA TYR A 81 -31.19 3.77 -16.47
C TYR A 81 -31.29 5.28 -16.24
N LEU A 82 -30.26 6.01 -16.67
CA LEU A 82 -30.16 7.46 -16.62
C LEU A 82 -30.11 8.01 -18.05
N GLN A 83 -30.64 9.22 -18.25
CA GLN A 83 -30.59 9.95 -19.52
C GLN A 83 -30.07 11.35 -19.23
N LEU A 84 -28.83 11.64 -19.60
CA LEU A 84 -28.14 12.88 -19.24
C LEU A 84 -27.72 13.64 -20.49
N ALA A 85 -27.97 14.94 -20.52
CA ALA A 85 -27.39 15.88 -21.47
C ALA A 85 -26.02 16.36 -20.98
N VAL A 86 -25.28 17.05 -21.84
CA VAL A 86 -24.00 17.67 -21.50
C VAL A 86 -24.18 18.67 -20.35
N GLY A 87 -23.39 18.50 -19.29
CA GLY A 87 -23.46 19.27 -18.05
C GLY A 87 -24.51 18.80 -17.04
N GLU A 88 -25.31 17.77 -17.34
CA GLU A 88 -26.22 17.17 -16.36
C GLU A 88 -25.50 16.14 -15.50
N LYS A 89 -25.60 16.33 -14.17
CA LYS A 89 -25.07 15.40 -13.17
C LYS A 89 -26.21 14.71 -12.44
N GLN A 90 -26.14 13.38 -12.33
CA GLN A 90 -27.04 12.59 -11.52
C GLN A 90 -26.27 11.57 -10.67
N GLY A 91 -26.27 11.80 -9.36
CA GLY A 91 -25.46 11.02 -8.42
C GLY A 91 -23.97 11.25 -8.67
N THR A 92 -23.26 10.16 -8.98
CA THR A 92 -21.82 10.16 -9.29
C THR A 92 -21.54 10.30 -10.79
N VAL A 93 -22.56 10.29 -11.64
CA VAL A 93 -22.42 10.31 -13.11
C VAL A 93 -22.70 11.70 -13.65
N GLU A 94 -21.83 12.18 -14.53
CA GLU A 94 -21.90 13.46 -15.24
C GLU A 94 -21.47 13.24 -16.69
N ILE A 95 -22.13 13.92 -17.62
CA ILE A 95 -21.86 13.86 -19.07
C ILE A 95 -21.30 15.18 -19.56
#